data_AF-A0A1I2I249-F1
#
_entry.id   AF-A0A1I2I249-F1
#
_cell.length_a   1.000
_cell.length_b   1.000
_cell.length_c   1.000
_cell.angle_alpha   90.00
_cell.angle_beta   90.00
_cell.angle_gamma   90.00
#
_symmetry.space_group_name_H-M   'P 1'
#
loop_
_entity.id
_entity.type
_entity.pdbx_description
1 polymer ?
#
loop_
_entity_poly.entity_id
_entity_poly.type
_entity_poly.pdbx_seq_one_letter_code
_entity_poly.pdbx_strand_id
1 'polypeptide(L)'
;MPEKNYTNLDYLKEITGDEDEILKEFILMFFDQLPEFKNGLHDHLENKRYKELGELAHKAKSSVMTFGMEDLGWKLKDLQLKTQKLEAIETYPDFLKEFDEVIAHAEKELQEVLETL
;
A
#
# COMPACT_ATOMS: atom_id res chain seq x y z
N MET A 1 13.38 -15.54 -16.03
CA MET A 1 11.99 -15.34 -15.56
C MET A 1 11.75 -13.85 -15.60
N PRO A 2 10.62 -13.35 -16.12
CA PRO A 2 10.37 -11.91 -16.04
C PRO A 2 10.34 -11.53 -14.55
N GLU A 3 11.01 -10.43 -14.20
CA GLU A 3 10.92 -9.84 -12.86
C GLU A 3 9.44 -9.56 -12.58
N LYS A 4 8.98 -9.93 -11.38
CA LYS A 4 7.62 -9.63 -10.95
C LYS A 4 7.60 -8.17 -10.53
N ASN A 5 6.96 -7.32 -11.32
CA ASN A 5 6.67 -5.95 -10.92
C ASN A 5 5.48 -5.96 -9.96
N TYR A 6 5.59 -5.21 -8.86
CA TYR A 6 4.54 -5.03 -7.87
C TYR A 6 3.66 -3.83 -8.19
N THR A 7 4.18 -2.84 -8.91
CA THR A 7 3.47 -1.62 -9.31
C THR A 7 3.05 -1.67 -10.78
N ASN A 8 1.93 -1.02 -11.07
CA ASN A 8 1.52 -0.67 -12.43
C ASN A 8 1.11 0.81 -12.46
N LEU A 9 1.83 1.61 -13.24
CA LEU A 9 1.62 3.05 -13.35
C LEU A 9 0.80 3.45 -14.58
N ASP A 10 0.27 2.51 -15.36
CA ASP A 10 -0.51 2.80 -16.57
C ASP A 10 -1.71 3.70 -16.25
N TYR A 11 -2.43 3.40 -15.16
CA TYR A 11 -3.54 4.23 -14.67
C TYR A 11 -3.06 5.65 -14.29
N LEU A 12 -1.93 5.74 -13.59
CA LEU A 12 -1.36 7.04 -13.20
C LEU A 12 -0.98 7.87 -14.43
N LYS A 13 -0.29 7.27 -15.39
CA LYS A 13 0.09 7.93 -16.65
C LYS A 13 -1.11 8.42 -17.46
N GLU A 14 -2.18 7.63 -17.49
CA GLU A 14 -3.44 8.02 -18.14
C GLU A 14 -4.05 9.27 -17.48
N ILE A 15 -4.10 9.32 -16.14
CA ILE A 15 -4.70 10.46 -15.43
C ILE A 15 -3.78 11.69 -15.36
N THR A 16 -2.46 11.51 -15.46
CA THR A 16 -1.49 12.62 -15.50
C THR A 16 -1.23 13.13 -16.92
N GLY A 17 -1.81 12.51 -17.94
CA GLY A 17 -1.63 12.94 -19.35
C GLY A 17 -0.18 12.84 -19.83
N ASP A 18 0.56 11.83 -19.33
CA ASP A 18 2.01 11.67 -19.56
C ASP A 18 2.88 12.87 -19.12
N GLU A 19 2.38 13.72 -18.22
CA GLU A 19 3.16 14.80 -17.62
C GLU A 19 4.03 14.28 -16.46
N ASP A 20 5.34 14.17 -16.70
CA ASP A 20 6.33 13.60 -15.76
C ASP A 20 6.35 14.34 -14.41
N GLU A 21 6.16 15.67 -14.41
CA GLU A 21 6.11 16.47 -13.18
C GLU A 21 4.91 16.06 -12.29
N ILE A 22 3.75 15.83 -12.89
CA ILE A 22 2.54 15.41 -12.16
C ILE A 22 2.72 13.97 -11.66
N LEU A 23 3.23 13.05 -12.50
CA LEU A 23 3.50 11.68 -12.08
C LEU A 23 4.46 11.62 -10.88
N LYS A 24 5.52 12.45 -10.91
CA LYS A 24 6.46 12.60 -9.81
C LYS A 24 5.78 13.08 -8.53
N GLU A 25 4.88 14.06 -8.60
CA GLU A 25 4.11 14.50 -7.44
C GLU A 25 3.27 13.36 -6.84
N PHE A 26 2.59 12.56 -7.66
CA PHE A 26 1.84 11.40 -7.18
C PHE A 26 2.74 10.40 -6.44
N ILE A 27 3.90 10.06 -7.00
CA ILE A 27 4.85 9.13 -6.38
C ILE A 27 5.36 9.68 -5.03
N LEU A 28 5.70 10.97 -4.98
CA LEU A 28 6.16 11.62 -3.74
C LEU A 28 5.06 11.65 -2.67
N MET A 29 3.82 11.97 -3.04
CA MET A 29 2.68 11.91 -2.11
C MET A 29 2.47 10.50 -1.56
N PHE A 30 2.68 9.46 -2.37
CA PHE A 30 2.60 8.08 -1.91
C PHE A 30 3.69 7.78 -0.88
N PHE A 31 4.94 8.17 -1.14
CA PHE A 31 6.04 8.00 -0.19
C PHE A 31 5.80 8.75 1.12
N ASP A 32 5.21 9.94 1.09
CA ASP A 32 4.86 10.69 2.30
C ASP A 32 3.80 9.96 3.17
N GLN A 33 2.95 9.13 2.57
CA GLN A 33 1.96 8.32 3.29
C GLN A 33 2.56 7.03 3.89
N LEU A 34 3.64 6.49 3.32
CA LEU A 34 4.19 5.20 3.74
C LEU A 34 4.61 5.13 5.22
N PRO A 35 5.25 6.14 5.82
CA PRO A 35 5.57 6.12 7.24
C PRO A 35 4.33 6.00 8.13
N GLU A 36 3.22 6.65 7.76
CA GLU A 36 1.95 6.54 8.49
C GLU A 36 1.41 5.11 8.40
N PHE A 37 1.38 4.54 7.20
CA PHE A 37 0.85 3.19 7.00
C PHE A 37 1.71 2.12 7.68
N LYS A 38 3.02 2.10 7.41
CA LYS A 38 3.93 1.10 7.99
C LYS A 38 3.89 1.15 9.51
N ASN A 39 4.16 2.31 10.10
CA ASN A 39 4.25 2.41 11.55
C ASN A 39 2.87 2.27 12.20
N GLY A 40 1.83 2.89 11.63
CA GLY A 40 0.49 2.89 12.20
C GLY A 40 -0.16 1.51 12.20
N LEU A 41 0.01 0.71 11.14
CA LEU A 41 -0.55 -0.64 11.07
C LEU A 41 0.07 -1.52 12.16
N HIS A 42 1.41 -1.52 12.27
CA HIS A 42 2.12 -2.29 13.31
C HIS A 42 1.77 -1.82 14.72
N ASP A 43 1.83 -0.51 14.97
CA ASP A 43 1.49 0.09 16.26
C ASP A 43 0.04 -0.26 16.70
N HIS A 44 -0.93 -0.17 15.79
CA HIS A 44 -2.31 -0.55 16.10
C HIS A 44 -2.46 -2.05 16.39
N LEU A 45 -1.75 -2.92 15.66
CA LEU A 45 -1.75 -4.35 15.91
C LEU A 45 -1.12 -4.70 17.27
N GLU A 46 0.06 -4.17 17.57
CA GLU A 46 0.81 -4.42 18.82
C GLU A 46 0.00 -4.00 20.05
N ASN A 47 -0.72 -2.89 19.95
CA ASN A 47 -1.56 -2.36 21.01
C ASN A 47 -3.01 -2.87 20.98
N LYS A 48 -3.34 -3.84 20.11
CA LYS A 48 -4.68 -4.43 19.96
C LYS A 48 -5.79 -3.41 19.65
N ARG A 49 -5.43 -2.30 19.00
CA ARG A 49 -6.34 -1.27 18.48
C ARG A 49 -6.92 -1.70 17.13
N TYR A 50 -7.73 -2.77 17.15
CA TYR A 50 -8.16 -3.42 15.91
C TYR A 50 -9.10 -2.55 15.06
N LYS A 51 -9.91 -1.69 15.69
CA LYS A 51 -10.78 -0.78 14.94
C LYS A 51 -9.93 0.19 14.11
N GLU A 52 -8.95 0.81 14.75
CA GLU A 52 -8.01 1.74 14.14
C GLU A 52 -7.13 1.03 13.09
N LEU A 53 -6.71 -0.22 13.35
CA LEU A 53 -6.03 -1.07 12.37
C LEU A 53 -6.85 -1.24 11.09
N GLY A 54 -8.15 -1.54 11.22
CA GLY A 54 -9.06 -1.69 10.07
C GLY A 54 -9.30 -0.39 9.32
N GLU A 55 -9.44 0.73 10.03
CA GLU A 55 -9.59 2.06 9.43
C GLU A 55 -8.34 2.47 8.65
N LEU A 56 -7.15 2.22 9.20
CA LEU A 56 -5.88 2.50 8.52
C LEU A 56 -5.66 1.56 7.33
N ALA A 57 -6.00 0.28 7.44
CA ALA A 57 -5.95 -0.66 6.31
C ALA A 57 -6.87 -0.21 5.16
N HIS A 58 -8.05 0.33 5.48
CA HIS A 58 -8.96 0.90 4.48
C HIS A 58 -8.35 2.12 3.75
N LYS A 59 -7.67 3.01 4.49
CA LYS A 59 -6.97 4.17 3.91
C LYS A 59 -5.82 3.71 3.01
N ALA A 60 -4.98 2.79 3.50
CA ALA A 60 -3.85 2.23 2.75
C ALA A 60 -4.32 1.51 1.47
N LYS A 61 -5.45 0.80 1.52
CA LYS A 61 -6.03 0.10 0.36
C LYS A 61 -6.18 1.00 -0.86
N SER A 62 -6.85 2.15 -0.70
CA SER A 62 -7.09 3.05 -1.84
C SER A 62 -5.78 3.57 -2.41
N SER A 63 -4.83 3.91 -1.53
CA SER A 63 -3.51 4.39 -1.92
C SER A 63 -2.76 3.33 -2.75
N VAL A 64 -2.62 2.09 -2.27
CA VAL A 64 -1.87 1.06 -3.00
C VAL A 64 -2.55 0.65 -4.31
N MET A 65 -3.88 0.65 -4.38
CA MET A 65 -4.60 0.33 -5.62
C MET A 65 -4.40 1.39 -6.71
N THR A 66 -4.19 2.66 -6.34
CA THR A 66 -3.85 3.72 -7.31
C THR A 66 -2.52 3.45 -8.02
N PHE A 67 -1.60 2.74 -7.37
CA PHE A 67 -0.30 2.34 -7.93
C PHE A 67 -0.30 0.93 -8.53
N GLY A 68 -1.49 0.38 -8.83
CA GLY A 68 -1.62 -0.91 -9.50
C GLY A 68 -1.25 -2.11 -8.63
N MET A 69 -1.34 -1.98 -7.31
CA MET A 69 -1.14 -3.10 -6.37
C MET A 69 -2.51 -3.69 -5.97
N GLU A 70 -3.30 -4.19 -6.93
CA GLU A 70 -4.67 -4.63 -6.66
C GLU A 70 -4.73 -5.79 -5.66
N ASP A 71 -3.83 -6.76 -5.78
CA ASP A 71 -3.77 -7.92 -4.89
C ASP A 71 -3.57 -7.49 -3.43
N LEU A 72 -2.63 -6.57 -3.18
CA LEU A 72 -2.42 -6.01 -1.84
C LEU A 72 -3.65 -5.22 -1.37
N GLY A 73 -4.26 -4.44 -2.26
CA GLY A 73 -5.50 -3.72 -1.97
C GLY A 73 -6.64 -4.65 -1.52
N TRP A 74 -6.77 -5.83 -2.12
CA TRP A 74 -7.75 -6.84 -1.69
C TRP A 74 -7.40 -7.48 -0.36
N LYS A 75 -6.12 -7.71 -0.08
CA LYS A 75 -5.66 -8.20 1.23
C LYS A 75 -5.93 -7.20 2.35
N LEU A 76 -5.67 -5.92 2.12
CA LEU A 76 -6.01 -4.85 3.06
C LEU A 76 -7.52 -4.74 3.29
N LYS A 77 -8.33 -4.97 2.25
CA LYS A 77 -9.79 -5.09 2.40
C LYS A 77 -10.18 -6.27 3.29
N ASP A 78 -9.54 -7.43 3.14
CA ASP A 78 -9.83 -8.58 4.00
C ASP A 78 -9.45 -8.28 5.45
N LEU A 79 -8.27 -7.71 5.71
CA LEU A 79 -7.87 -7.25 7.04
C LEU A 79 -8.89 -6.27 7.64
N GLN A 80 -9.37 -5.29 6.86
CA GLN A 80 -10.43 -4.36 7.27
C GLN A 80 -11.70 -5.12 7.70
N LEU A 81 -12.17 -6.08 6.91
CA LEU A 81 -13.41 -6.80 7.21
C LEU A 81 -13.26 -7.71 8.45
N LYS A 82 -12.09 -8.33 8.61
CA LYS A 82 -11.80 -9.17 9.78
C LYS A 82 -11.73 -8.36 11.06
N THR A 83 -11.05 -7.21 11.04
CA THR A 83 -10.92 -6.31 12.20
C THR A 83 -12.27 -5.74 12.66
N GLN A 84 -13.18 -5.44 11.73
CA GLN A 84 -14.55 -5.01 12.05
C GLN A 84 -15.36 -6.06 12.82
N LYS A 85 -15.07 -7.34 12.60
CA LYS A 85 -15.76 -8.47 13.23
C LYS A 85 -14.97 -9.10 14.39
N LEU A 86 -13.72 -8.67 14.59
CA LEU A 86 -12.75 -9.30 15.50
C LEU A 86 -12.56 -10.81 15.22
N GLU A 87 -12.56 -11.17 13.93
CA GLU A 87 -12.41 -12.55 13.46
C GLU A 87 -10.95 -12.85 13.07
N ALA A 88 -10.50 -14.08 13.32
CA ALA A 88 -9.20 -14.60 12.91
C ALA A 88 -8.01 -13.66 13.24
N ILE A 89 -8.00 -13.11 14.46
CA ILE A 89 -7.03 -12.13 14.94
C ILE A 89 -5.59 -12.63 14.80
N GLU A 90 -5.37 -13.94 14.95
CA GLU A 90 -4.09 -14.61 14.77
C GLU A 90 -3.49 -14.44 13.37
N THR A 91 -4.33 -14.09 12.37
CA THR A 91 -3.90 -13.88 10.98
C THR A 91 -3.47 -12.45 10.67
N TYR A 92 -3.77 -11.48 11.55
CA TYR A 92 -3.48 -10.05 11.29
C TYR A 92 -1.99 -9.77 11.05
N PRO A 93 -1.04 -10.41 11.78
CA PRO A 93 0.39 -10.25 11.49
C PRO A 93 0.78 -10.65 10.06
N ASP A 94 0.12 -11.66 9.47
CA ASP A 94 0.46 -12.13 8.12
C ASP A 94 0.09 -11.09 7.06
N PHE A 95 -1.02 -10.36 7.26
CA PHE A 95 -1.39 -9.25 6.38
C PHE A 95 -0.36 -8.12 6.41
N LEU A 96 0.18 -7.80 7.58
CA LEU A 96 1.20 -6.75 7.73
C LEU A 96 2.52 -7.19 7.13
N LYS A 97 2.89 -8.45 7.31
CA LYS A 97 4.08 -9.01 6.66
C LYS A 97 3.98 -8.92 5.13
N GLU A 98 2.86 -9.33 4.55
CA GLU A 98 2.62 -9.23 3.10
C GLU A 98 2.63 -7.76 2.63
N PHE A 99 2.04 -6.86 3.42
CA PHE A 99 2.10 -5.42 3.15
C PHE A 99 3.53 -4.90 3.13
N ASP A 100 4.35 -5.20 4.15
CA ASP A 100 5.73 -4.73 4.22
C ASP A 100 6.59 -5.25 3.06
N GLU A 101 6.43 -6.53 2.70
CA GLU A 101 7.13 -7.15 1.57
C GLU A 101 6.78 -6.46 0.25
N VAL A 102 5.49 -6.29 -0.04
CA VAL A 102 5.03 -5.65 -1.28
C VAL A 102 5.47 -4.18 -1.34
N ILE A 103 5.31 -3.44 -0.24
CA ILE A 103 5.65 -2.01 -0.20
C ILE A 103 7.16 -1.80 -0.36
N ALA A 104 8.00 -2.64 0.23
CA ALA A 104 9.45 -2.55 0.04
C ALA A 104 9.86 -2.73 -1.43
N HIS A 105 9.21 -3.65 -2.15
CA HIS A 105 9.43 -3.81 -3.59
C HIS A 105 8.88 -2.63 -4.40
N ALA A 106 7.66 -2.17 -4.08
CA ALA A 106 7.05 -1.02 -4.75
C ALA A 106 7.86 0.27 -4.55
N GLU A 107 8.39 0.52 -3.36
CA GLU A 107 9.28 1.67 -3.09
C GLU A 107 10.50 1.65 -4.01
N LYS A 108 11.13 0.48 -4.19
CA LYS A 108 12.29 0.31 -5.07
C LYS A 108 11.93 0.58 -6.52
N GLU A 109 10.83 0.01 -7.01
CA GLU A 109 10.34 0.23 -8.38
C GLU A 109 10.02 1.71 -8.64
N LEU A 110 9.35 2.37 -7.70
CA LEU A 110 8.98 3.78 -7.82
C LEU A 110 10.20 4.72 -7.72
N GLN A 111 11.20 4.37 -6.93
CA GLN A 111 12.48 5.09 -6.89
C GLN A 111 13.20 5.00 -8.24
N GLU A 112 13.26 3.80 -8.84
CA GLU A 112 13.84 3.60 -10.17
C GLU A 112 13.07 4.41 -11.23
N VAL A 113 11.74 4.50 -11.14
CA VAL A 113 10.94 5.38 -12.01
C VAL A 113 11.34 6.84 -11.83
N LEU A 114 11.44 7.34 -10.59
CA LEU A 114 11.84 8.73 -10.32
C LEU A 114 13.25 9.08 -10.82
N GLU A 115 14.16 8.11 -10.93
CA GLU A 115 15.50 8.31 -11.51
C GLU A 115 15.47 8.44 -13.04
N THR A 116 14.38 8.01 -13.67
CA THR A 116 14.20 8.02 -15.13
C THR A 116 13.29 9.14 -15.65
N LEU A 117 12.59 9.84 -14.75
CA LEU A 117 11.81 11.06 -15.03
C LEU A 117 12.73 12.30 -14.98
#